data_AF-A0A932DWU2-F1
#
_entry.id   AF-A0A932DWU2-F1
#
_cell.length_a   1.000
_cell.length_b   1.000
_cell.length_c   1.000
_cell.angle_alpha   90.00
_cell.angle_beta   90.00
_cell.angle_gamma   90.00
#
_symmetry.space_group_name_H-M   'P 1'
#
loop_
_entity.id
_entity.type
_entity.pdbx_description
1 polymer ?
#
loop_
_entity_poly.entity_id
_entity_poly.type
_entity_poly.pdbx_seq_one_letter_code
_entity_poly.pdbx_strand_id
1 'polypeptide(L)'
;MTTTQPTTSTTSLLRELGIVGYDSIEPVLVAALATELPLLLIGPHGTAKSLLLNWLAQALQLVHRHYNAAMINFDDLIGFPFPNGAHTSLEYIPTRGSIWGAQSVFIDEISRTRMDMQNRLFPIVHEKVIQGIPLPDLRYRWAAMNPPMREDDATETALWQYEGSQPLDVALADRFPFVVTLPNFRGFPATDQLAVIRGLPEQESPNSGARLRQRITAATAALRTIAASISAQVGAYVHALFPFLDKMQRPISPRRGRMLHDIICATIAADMASGGRDPKTMTFLALTHGLPHPAYGQPIPATELLAAHQQAWKLAEIPATDPRRVVFAESDPVKRVVLALELGLNDLDTSTLIQDAYAGLSPVHRICFSVQLHPLVATSRNLTAIAFETIAKDRMEVENESERTHSVTTGSRRHAQWKTIANWISNRKQETAEAHLLVNTAIVLFEREVEFTPEQLEQCFRDMSTTLAPVERTP
;
A
#
# COMPACT_ATOMS: atom_id res chain seq x y z
N MET A 1 -26.75 3.55 38.76
CA MET A 1 -25.66 3.12 37.87
C MET A 1 -25.39 4.27 36.92
N THR A 2 -24.52 5.17 37.36
CA THR A 2 -24.06 6.35 36.63
C THR A 2 -23.01 5.90 35.62
N THR A 3 -23.38 5.91 34.34
CA THR A 3 -22.48 5.65 33.22
C THR A 3 -21.47 6.77 33.16
N THR A 4 -20.26 6.51 33.64
CA THR A 4 -19.10 7.37 33.44
C THR A 4 -18.82 7.46 31.94
N GLN A 5 -19.14 8.61 31.35
CA GLN A 5 -18.61 8.99 30.05
C GLN A 5 -17.07 9.04 30.14
N PRO A 6 -16.33 8.54 29.14
CA PRO A 6 -14.89 8.75 29.09
C PRO A 6 -14.64 10.26 28.89
N THR A 7 -14.15 10.89 29.95
CA THR A 7 -13.67 12.27 29.96
C THR A 7 -12.23 12.28 29.48
N THR A 8 -12.00 12.84 28.29
CA THR A 8 -10.81 13.62 27.86
C THR A 8 -10.93 13.86 26.35
N SER A 9 -11.73 14.86 25.95
CA SER A 9 -11.70 15.35 24.58
C SER A 9 -10.42 16.18 24.40
N THR A 10 -9.34 15.58 23.93
CA THR A 10 -8.22 16.34 23.37
C THR A 10 -8.75 17.07 22.15
N THR A 11 -8.97 18.38 22.28
CA THR A 11 -9.43 19.22 21.17
C THR A 11 -8.42 19.13 20.03
N SER A 12 -8.92 18.82 18.83
CA SER A 12 -8.10 18.79 17.61
C SER A 12 -7.46 20.14 17.37
N LEU A 13 -6.16 20.13 17.09
CA LEU A 13 -5.36 21.34 16.95
C LEU A 13 -5.68 22.06 15.64
N LEU A 14 -5.98 21.31 14.59
CA LEU A 14 -6.44 21.87 13.33
C LEU A 14 -7.77 22.61 13.51
N ARG A 15 -8.67 22.11 14.38
CA ARG A 15 -9.90 22.84 14.73
C ARG A 15 -9.63 24.15 15.44
N GLU A 16 -8.63 24.21 16.31
CA GLU A 16 -8.19 25.45 16.98
C GLU A 16 -7.56 26.47 16.01
N LEU A 17 -7.10 26.00 14.85
CA LEU A 17 -6.66 26.83 13.73
C LEU A 17 -7.81 27.16 12.77
N GLY A 18 -9.04 26.71 13.05
CA GLY A 18 -10.21 26.93 12.22
C GLY A 18 -10.42 25.90 11.10
N ILE A 19 -9.62 24.83 11.04
CA ILE A 19 -9.74 23.76 10.04
C ILE A 19 -10.58 22.61 10.62
N VAL A 20 -11.75 22.37 10.03
CA VAL A 20 -12.72 21.37 10.49
C VAL A 20 -12.74 20.14 9.58
N GLY A 21 -12.91 18.96 10.18
CA GLY A 21 -13.04 17.68 9.48
C GLY A 21 -11.73 16.96 9.18
N TYR A 22 -10.60 17.45 9.73
CA TYR A 22 -9.25 16.97 9.43
C TYR A 22 -8.67 16.16 10.60
N ASP A 23 -9.48 15.87 11.62
CA ASP A 23 -9.07 15.20 12.86
C ASP A 23 -8.45 13.82 12.61
N SER A 24 -8.96 13.10 11.61
CA SER A 24 -8.46 11.77 11.24
C SER A 24 -7.06 11.79 10.65
N ILE A 25 -6.69 12.87 9.95
CA ILE A 25 -5.40 13.02 9.26
C ILE A 25 -4.41 13.91 10.03
N GLU A 26 -4.86 14.56 11.11
CA GLU A 26 -4.04 15.45 11.95
C GLU A 26 -2.70 14.82 12.38
N PRO A 27 -2.61 13.56 12.83
CA PRO A 27 -1.31 12.98 13.22
C PRO A 27 -0.30 12.95 12.07
N VAL A 28 -0.76 12.69 10.86
CA VAL A 28 0.10 12.63 9.67
C VAL A 28 0.60 14.03 9.30
N LEU A 29 -0.27 15.04 9.42
CA LEU A 29 0.12 16.43 9.20
C LEU A 29 1.12 16.91 10.25
N VAL A 30 0.90 16.60 11.53
CA VAL A 30 1.85 16.90 12.60
C VAL A 30 3.17 16.14 12.40
N ALA A 31 3.14 14.88 11.95
CA ALA A 31 4.34 14.12 11.62
C ALA A 31 5.14 14.74 10.45
N ALA A 32 4.45 15.21 9.41
CA ALA A 32 5.08 15.93 8.31
C ALA A 32 5.75 17.22 8.80
N LEU A 33 5.10 17.96 9.70
CA LEU A 33 5.67 19.16 10.30
C LEU A 33 6.85 18.85 11.22
N ALA A 34 6.77 17.80 12.04
CA ALA A 34 7.81 17.39 12.98
C ALA A 34 9.08 16.85 12.31
N THR A 35 8.94 16.28 11.10
CA THR A 35 10.05 15.74 10.30
C THR A 35 10.56 16.73 9.25
N GLU A 36 9.81 17.81 8.99
CA GLU A 36 10.05 18.78 7.91
C GLU A 36 10.15 18.13 6.51
N LEU A 37 9.68 16.90 6.35
CA LEU A 37 9.69 16.19 5.07
C LEU A 37 8.64 16.77 4.10
N PRO A 38 8.82 16.59 2.78
CA PRO A 38 7.87 17.09 1.80
C PRO A 38 6.45 16.56 2.02
N LEU A 39 5.47 17.46 1.86
CA LEU A 39 4.05 17.17 1.99
C LEU A 39 3.33 17.50 0.69
N LEU A 40 2.65 16.52 0.10
CA LEU A 40 1.73 16.69 -1.01
C LEU A 40 0.29 16.51 -0.52
N LEU A 41 -0.55 17.52 -0.72
CA LEU A 41 -1.98 17.45 -0.47
C LEU A 41 -2.73 17.13 -1.77
N ILE A 42 -3.56 16.08 -1.74
CA ILE A 42 -4.42 15.69 -2.86
C ILE A 42 -5.86 15.85 -2.43
N GLY A 43 -6.64 16.63 -3.16
CA GLY A 43 -8.06 16.79 -2.85
C GLY A 43 -8.78 17.57 -3.94
N PRO A 44 -10.08 17.34 -4.14
CA PRO A 44 -10.91 18.16 -5.04
C PRO A 44 -10.78 19.68 -4.80
N HIS A 45 -11.30 20.46 -5.74
CA HIS A 45 -11.48 21.90 -5.48
C HIS A 45 -12.39 22.11 -4.26
N GLY A 46 -12.14 23.17 -3.48
CA GLY A 46 -12.92 23.46 -2.28
C GLY A 46 -12.57 22.65 -1.03
N THR A 47 -11.59 21.73 -1.07
CA THR A 47 -11.11 21.02 0.13
C THR A 47 -10.07 21.82 0.93
N ALA A 48 -10.16 23.15 1.00
CA ALA A 48 -9.31 23.98 1.87
C ALA A 48 -7.77 23.73 1.86
N LYS A 49 -7.19 23.19 0.77
CA LYS A 49 -5.75 22.88 0.64
C LYS A 49 -4.86 24.09 0.94
N SER A 50 -5.07 25.16 0.17
CA SER A 50 -4.31 26.39 0.26
C SER A 50 -4.57 27.10 1.59
N LEU A 51 -5.81 27.06 2.09
CA LEU A 51 -6.17 27.61 3.41
C LEU A 51 -5.38 26.94 4.54
N LEU A 52 -5.38 25.61 4.58
CA LEU A 52 -4.65 24.83 5.58
C LEU A 52 -3.17 25.20 5.60
N LEU A 53 -2.51 25.21 4.44
CA LEU A 53 -1.06 25.46 4.36
C LEU A 53 -0.70 26.91 4.72
N ASN A 54 -1.51 27.88 4.27
CA ASN A 54 -1.31 29.29 4.62
C ASN A 54 -1.47 29.53 6.13
N TRP A 55 -2.50 28.94 6.74
CA TRP A 55 -2.73 29.05 8.18
C TRP A 55 -1.66 28.33 9.00
N LEU A 56 -1.17 27.17 8.55
CA LEU A 56 -0.02 26.52 9.18
C LEU A 56 1.22 27.42 9.12
N ALA A 57 1.50 28.06 7.98
CA ALA A 57 2.63 28.98 7.86
C ALA A 57 2.51 30.19 8.79
N GLN A 58 1.32 30.78 8.88
CA GLN A 58 1.04 31.89 9.79
C GLN A 58 1.17 31.48 11.27
N ALA A 59 0.57 30.34 11.64
CA ALA A 59 0.64 29.79 12.99
C ALA A 59 2.08 29.44 13.41
N LEU A 60 2.93 29.05 12.47
CA LEU A 60 4.36 28.79 12.67
C LEU A 60 5.23 30.05 12.52
N GLN A 61 4.65 31.18 12.13
CA GLN A 61 5.33 32.47 11.93
C GLN A 61 6.49 32.37 10.91
N LEU A 62 6.25 31.65 9.80
CA LEU A 62 7.27 31.38 8.79
C LEU A 62 7.37 32.49 7.76
N VAL A 63 8.57 32.70 7.24
CA VAL A 63 8.76 33.42 5.96
C VAL A 63 8.24 32.53 4.83
N HIS A 64 6.95 32.70 4.51
CA HIS A 64 6.22 31.85 3.59
C HIS A 64 6.25 32.37 2.14
N ARG A 65 6.34 31.46 1.18
CA ARG A 65 6.16 31.73 -0.25
C ARG A 65 5.10 30.78 -0.81
N HIS A 66 4.09 31.36 -1.44
CA HIS A 66 3.03 30.62 -2.12
C HIS A 66 3.13 30.89 -3.62
N TYR A 67 3.34 29.82 -4.39
CA TYR A 67 3.51 29.84 -5.83
C TYR A 67 2.43 29.00 -6.48
N ASN A 68 1.75 29.54 -7.49
CA ASN A 68 0.95 28.73 -8.39
C ASN A 68 1.87 28.16 -9.47
N ALA A 69 2.01 26.83 -9.51
CA ALA A 69 2.93 26.15 -10.42
C ALA A 69 2.58 26.39 -11.90
N ALA A 70 1.29 26.54 -12.23
CA ALA A 70 0.84 26.76 -13.60
C ALA A 70 1.18 28.16 -14.14
N MET A 71 1.44 29.13 -13.26
CA MET A 71 1.71 30.52 -13.63
C MET A 71 3.15 30.97 -13.39
N ILE A 72 3.92 30.23 -12.59
CA ILE A 72 5.24 30.69 -12.15
C ILE A 72 6.28 30.61 -13.26
N ASN A 73 7.02 31.72 -13.45
CA ASN A 73 8.23 31.70 -14.26
C ASN A 73 9.46 31.49 -13.38
N PHE A 74 10.56 31.07 -14.01
CA PHE A 74 11.79 30.80 -13.29
C PHE A 74 12.40 32.08 -12.68
N ASP A 75 12.26 33.22 -13.36
CA ASP A 75 12.74 34.52 -12.88
C ASP A 75 11.95 35.02 -11.65
N ASP A 76 10.70 34.60 -11.49
CA ASP A 76 9.90 34.93 -10.29
C ASP A 76 10.46 34.22 -9.04
N LEU A 77 11.07 33.04 -9.22
CA LEU A 77 11.69 32.27 -8.14
C LEU A 77 13.03 32.87 -7.71
N ILE A 78 13.91 33.17 -8.66
CA ILE A 78 15.30 33.58 -8.37
C ILE A 78 15.50 35.10 -8.35
N GLY A 79 14.65 35.87 -9.01
CA GLY A 79 14.88 37.28 -9.27
C GLY A 79 15.59 37.53 -10.60
N PHE A 80 16.04 38.77 -10.81
CA PHE A 80 16.59 39.18 -12.11
C PHE A 80 18.12 39.19 -12.08
N PRO A 81 18.80 38.59 -13.08
CA PRO A 81 20.25 38.63 -13.15
C PRO A 81 20.73 40.06 -13.42
N PHE A 82 21.66 40.53 -12.62
CA PHE A 82 22.26 41.86 -12.72
C PHE A 82 23.77 41.75 -12.56
N PRO A 83 24.58 42.44 -13.40
CA PRO A 83 26.03 42.46 -13.22
C PRO A 83 26.38 43.05 -11.85
N ASN A 84 27.32 42.43 -11.15
CA ASN A 84 27.85 43.04 -9.94
C ASN A 84 28.53 44.38 -10.27
N GLY A 85 28.76 45.23 -9.26
CA GLY A 85 29.34 46.56 -9.49
C GLY A 85 30.73 46.55 -10.15
N ALA A 86 31.44 45.42 -10.10
CA ALA A 86 32.74 45.21 -10.75
C ALA A 86 32.64 44.61 -12.17
N HIS A 87 31.44 44.29 -12.66
CA HIS A 87 31.18 43.59 -13.93
C HIS A 87 31.95 42.27 -14.13
N THR A 88 32.25 41.57 -13.03
CA THR A 88 33.01 40.31 -13.02
C THR A 88 32.13 39.08 -12.84
N SER A 89 30.91 39.24 -12.31
CA SER A 89 29.93 38.17 -12.13
C SER A 89 28.50 38.68 -12.28
N LEU A 90 27.56 37.77 -12.55
CA LEU A 90 26.13 38.04 -12.47
C LEU A 90 25.62 37.66 -11.09
N GLU A 91 24.84 38.55 -10.47
CA GLU A 91 24.16 38.34 -9.20
C GLU A 91 22.64 38.42 -9.44
N TYR A 92 21.86 37.62 -8.71
CA TYR A 92 20.41 37.70 -8.80
C TYR A 92 19.89 38.75 -7.82
N ILE A 93 19.21 39.78 -8.34
CA ILE A 93 18.51 40.75 -7.50
C ILE A 93 17.17 40.12 -7.09
N PRO A 94 16.97 39.81 -5.80
CA PRO A 94 15.75 39.17 -5.32
C PRO A 94 14.57 40.13 -5.40
N THR A 95 13.40 39.60 -5.73
CA THR A 95 12.12 40.29 -5.55
C THR A 95 11.49 39.87 -4.22
N ARG A 96 10.41 40.54 -3.80
CA ARG A 96 9.63 40.12 -2.62
C ARG A 96 9.08 38.69 -2.77
N GLY A 97 8.83 38.25 -4.00
CA GLY A 97 8.35 36.91 -4.33
C GLY A 97 9.44 35.86 -4.43
N SER A 98 10.71 36.24 -4.49
CA SER A 98 11.81 35.29 -4.66
C SER A 98 11.95 34.33 -3.48
N ILE A 99 12.49 33.15 -3.76
CA ILE A 99 12.62 32.03 -2.83
C ILE A 99 13.67 32.26 -1.74
N TRP A 100 14.58 33.20 -1.95
CA TRP A 100 15.68 33.48 -1.03
C TRP A 100 15.17 33.89 0.36
N GLY A 101 15.70 33.23 1.41
CA GLY A 101 15.28 33.41 2.80
C GLY A 101 13.91 32.82 3.15
N ALA A 102 13.27 32.09 2.25
CA ALA A 102 12.00 31.42 2.53
C ALA A 102 12.20 30.25 3.49
N GLN A 103 11.36 30.19 4.52
CA GLN A 103 11.32 29.08 5.48
C GLN A 103 10.28 28.03 5.12
N SER A 104 9.25 28.43 4.36
CA SER A 104 8.29 27.52 3.76
C SER A 104 7.94 27.92 2.33
N VAL A 105 7.84 26.92 1.47
CA VAL A 105 7.40 27.06 0.09
C VAL A 105 6.17 26.18 -0.13
N PHE A 106 5.11 26.76 -0.66
CA PHE A 106 3.90 26.06 -1.09
C PHE A 106 3.74 26.21 -2.61
N ILE A 107 3.77 25.07 -3.31
CA ILE A 107 3.56 24.95 -4.75
C ILE A 107 2.14 24.44 -5.00
N ASP A 108 1.22 25.34 -5.33
CA ASP A 108 -0.16 24.98 -5.66
C ASP A 108 -0.28 24.53 -7.11
N GLU A 109 -1.25 23.67 -7.38
CA GLU A 109 -1.56 23.13 -8.71
C GLU A 109 -0.38 22.46 -9.43
N ILE A 110 0.47 21.71 -8.71
CA ILE A 110 1.69 21.09 -9.28
C ILE A 110 1.39 20.16 -10.46
N SER A 111 0.21 19.53 -10.50
CA SER A 111 -0.25 18.66 -11.58
C SER A 111 -0.69 19.36 -12.87
N ARG A 112 -0.86 20.69 -12.85
CA ARG A 112 -1.28 21.50 -14.01
C ARG A 112 -0.12 22.07 -14.81
N THR A 113 1.09 21.87 -14.31
CA THR A 113 2.32 22.43 -14.87
C THR A 113 2.91 21.52 -15.93
N ARG A 114 3.56 22.09 -16.95
CA ARG A 114 4.31 21.31 -17.95
C ARG A 114 5.49 20.58 -17.31
N MET A 115 5.85 19.40 -17.82
CA MET A 115 6.91 18.55 -17.23
C MET A 115 8.26 19.27 -17.08
N ASP A 116 8.62 20.17 -18.00
CA ASP A 116 9.87 20.94 -17.94
C ASP A 116 9.90 21.89 -16.74
N MET A 117 8.80 22.59 -16.46
CA MET A 117 8.70 23.47 -15.29
C MET A 117 8.58 22.67 -13.99
N GLN A 118 7.83 21.56 -13.99
CA GLN A 118 7.81 20.64 -12.84
C GLN A 118 9.24 20.22 -12.46
N ASN A 119 10.05 19.84 -13.45
CA ASN A 119 11.45 19.44 -13.25
C ASN A 119 12.34 20.50 -12.60
N ARG A 120 12.04 21.79 -12.81
CA ARG A 120 12.76 22.91 -12.17
C ARG A 120 12.38 23.10 -10.71
N LEU A 121 11.16 22.71 -10.32
CA LEU A 121 10.65 22.85 -8.96
C LEU A 121 11.09 21.71 -8.03
N PHE A 122 11.43 20.52 -8.56
CA PHE A 122 11.76 19.37 -7.69
C PHE A 122 13.04 19.46 -6.88
N PRO A 123 14.15 20.05 -7.37
CA PRO A 123 15.32 20.26 -6.53
C PRO A 123 14.99 21.08 -5.27
N ILE A 124 14.03 22.01 -5.38
CA ILE A 124 13.55 22.80 -4.24
C ILE A 124 12.83 21.89 -3.23
N VAL A 125 11.94 21.02 -3.73
CA VAL A 125 11.14 20.12 -2.88
C VAL A 125 12.00 19.04 -2.23
N HIS A 126 12.86 18.36 -2.96
CA HIS A 126 13.57 17.19 -2.44
C HIS A 126 14.93 17.55 -1.82
N GLU A 127 15.69 18.40 -2.49
CA GLU A 127 17.11 18.68 -2.17
C GLU A 127 17.32 20.00 -1.43
N LYS A 128 16.27 20.86 -1.35
CA LYS A 128 16.37 22.24 -0.84
C LYS A 128 17.41 23.06 -1.60
N VAL A 129 17.43 22.90 -2.93
CA VAL A 129 18.39 23.53 -3.82
C VAL A 129 17.66 24.17 -5.00
N ILE A 130 18.17 25.30 -5.50
CA ILE A 130 17.76 25.89 -6.77
C ILE A 130 19.01 26.18 -7.62
N GLN A 131 19.10 25.58 -8.81
CA GLN A 131 20.28 25.72 -9.70
C GLN A 131 21.62 25.40 -9.02
N GLY A 132 21.64 24.38 -8.15
CA GLY A 132 22.84 24.03 -7.39
C GLY A 132 23.11 24.90 -6.16
N ILE A 133 22.34 25.97 -5.94
CA ILE A 133 22.46 26.85 -4.77
C ILE A 133 21.58 26.34 -3.62
N PRO A 134 22.16 26.03 -2.44
CA PRO A 134 21.40 25.59 -1.27
C PRO A 134 20.44 26.67 -0.74
N LEU A 135 19.30 26.24 -0.22
CA LEU A 135 18.29 27.05 0.47
C LEU A 135 18.31 26.70 1.97
N PRO A 136 19.27 27.23 2.76
CA PRO A 136 19.52 26.77 4.13
C PRO A 136 18.35 27.04 5.09
N ASP A 137 17.59 28.10 4.85
CA ASP A 137 16.44 28.48 5.69
C ASP A 137 15.19 27.66 5.37
N LEU A 138 15.15 26.96 4.23
CA LEU A 138 13.96 26.26 3.76
C LEU A 138 13.71 25.01 4.60
N ARG A 139 12.68 25.06 5.44
CA ARG A 139 12.27 23.96 6.31
C ARG A 139 11.15 23.15 5.66
N TYR A 140 10.05 23.82 5.34
CA TYR A 140 8.82 23.17 4.89
C TYR A 140 8.62 23.30 3.37
N ARG A 141 8.40 22.16 2.71
CA ARG A 141 8.17 22.09 1.27
C ARG A 141 6.85 21.41 1.02
N TRP A 142 5.87 22.20 0.61
CA TRP A 142 4.50 21.77 0.45
C TRP A 142 4.08 21.87 -1.01
N ALA A 143 3.26 20.94 -1.44
CA ALA A 143 2.61 20.97 -2.73
C ALA A 143 1.14 20.59 -2.59
N ALA A 144 0.33 21.05 -3.53
CA ALA A 144 -1.07 20.65 -3.63
C ALA A 144 -1.42 20.33 -5.08
N MET A 145 -2.30 19.34 -5.24
CA MET A 145 -2.91 19.04 -6.54
C MET A 145 -4.35 18.58 -6.38
N ASN A 146 -5.09 18.69 -7.48
CA ASN A 146 -6.35 17.98 -7.62
C ASN A 146 -6.05 16.51 -7.95
N PRO A 147 -6.95 15.58 -7.61
CA PRO A 147 -6.80 14.19 -7.99
C PRO A 147 -6.60 14.09 -9.50
N PRO A 148 -5.63 13.30 -9.98
CA PRO A 148 -5.43 13.08 -11.40
C PRO A 148 -6.59 12.25 -11.98
N MET A 149 -6.81 12.35 -13.29
CA MET A 149 -7.82 11.54 -13.97
C MET A 149 -7.49 10.05 -13.85
N ARG A 150 -8.53 9.21 -13.66
CA ARG A 150 -8.41 7.75 -13.70
C ARG A 150 -8.80 7.24 -15.08
N GLU A 151 -8.11 6.21 -15.57
CA GLU A 151 -8.48 5.54 -16.82
C GLU A 151 -9.90 4.93 -16.75
N ASP A 152 -10.34 4.52 -15.54
CA ASP A 152 -11.66 3.89 -15.31
C ASP A 152 -12.81 4.90 -15.08
N ASP A 153 -12.52 6.20 -14.90
CA ASP A 153 -13.53 7.24 -14.65
C ASP A 153 -14.21 7.73 -15.95
N ALA A 154 -14.02 7.01 -17.07
CA ALA A 154 -14.60 7.30 -18.39
C ALA A 154 -16.12 6.99 -18.51
N THR A 155 -16.87 7.00 -17.41
CA THR A 155 -18.34 6.93 -17.45
C THR A 155 -18.95 8.33 -17.27
N GLU A 156 -20.09 8.57 -17.96
CA GLU A 156 -20.76 9.86 -18.16
C GLU A 156 -21.17 10.66 -16.89
N THR A 157 -20.89 10.15 -15.69
CA THR A 157 -21.28 10.74 -14.40
C THR A 157 -20.26 11.67 -13.75
N ALA A 158 -19.15 12.01 -14.43
CA ALA A 158 -18.18 13.00 -13.96
C ALA A 158 -18.46 14.40 -14.53
N LEU A 159 -19.50 15.08 -14.03
CA LEU A 159 -19.87 16.46 -14.42
C LEU A 159 -18.79 17.55 -14.11
N TRP A 160 -17.64 17.17 -13.54
CA TRP A 160 -16.54 18.07 -13.21
C TRP A 160 -15.19 17.43 -13.55
N GLN A 161 -14.97 17.16 -14.83
CA GLN A 161 -13.67 16.71 -15.35
C GLN A 161 -12.61 17.78 -15.03
N TYR A 162 -11.56 17.40 -14.30
CA TYR A 162 -10.43 18.31 -14.01
C TYR A 162 -9.52 18.42 -15.23
N GLU A 163 -10.03 19.05 -16.30
CA GLU A 163 -9.27 19.34 -17.50
C GLU A 163 -7.95 20.04 -17.11
N GLY A 164 -6.83 19.47 -17.57
CA GLY A 164 -5.48 19.95 -17.27
C GLY A 164 -4.80 19.43 -15.99
N SER A 165 -5.45 18.63 -15.12
CA SER A 165 -4.75 17.98 -13.99
C SER A 165 -4.15 16.64 -14.43
N GLN A 166 -2.85 16.61 -14.69
CA GLN A 166 -2.16 15.40 -15.14
C GLN A 166 -1.59 14.60 -13.96
N PRO A 167 -1.53 13.26 -14.06
CA PRO A 167 -0.75 12.44 -13.14
C PRO A 167 0.68 12.98 -13.00
N LEU A 168 1.22 13.01 -11.78
CA LEU A 168 2.66 13.24 -11.61
C LEU A 168 3.42 12.03 -12.17
N ASP A 169 4.63 12.25 -12.67
CA ASP A 169 5.53 11.13 -12.98
C ASP A 169 5.85 10.33 -11.71
N VAL A 170 6.03 9.02 -11.87
CA VAL A 170 6.23 8.08 -10.76
C VAL A 170 7.46 8.46 -9.93
N ALA A 171 8.57 8.89 -10.57
CA ALA A 171 9.78 9.27 -9.87
C ALA A 171 9.60 10.58 -9.09
N LEU A 172 8.68 11.45 -9.52
CA LEU A 172 8.34 12.72 -8.91
C LEU A 172 7.42 12.54 -7.71
N ALA A 173 6.34 11.79 -7.88
CA ALA A 173 5.47 11.38 -6.80
C ALA A 173 6.28 10.67 -5.69
N ASP A 174 7.27 9.87 -6.07
CA ASP A 174 8.12 9.17 -5.11
C ASP A 174 9.03 10.10 -4.28
N ARG A 175 9.15 11.41 -4.61
CA ARG A 175 9.92 12.38 -3.83
C ARG A 175 9.14 13.03 -2.69
N PHE A 176 7.83 12.79 -2.62
CA PHE A 176 6.98 13.19 -1.51
C PHE A 176 6.82 12.02 -0.54
N PRO A 177 7.42 12.06 0.67
CA PRO A 177 7.16 11.06 1.69
C PRO A 177 5.68 11.09 2.09
N PHE A 178 5.15 12.26 2.43
CA PHE A 178 3.75 12.43 2.82
C PHE A 178 2.90 12.79 1.60
N VAL A 179 1.99 11.90 1.23
CA VAL A 179 0.99 12.06 0.17
C VAL A 179 -0.40 11.96 0.80
N VAL A 180 -0.90 13.10 1.26
CA VAL A 180 -2.12 13.17 2.08
C VAL A 180 -3.32 13.44 1.19
N THR A 181 -4.16 12.43 1.02
CA THR A 181 -5.49 12.61 0.41
C THR A 181 -6.43 13.21 1.42
N LEU A 182 -6.99 14.38 1.11
CA LEU A 182 -7.86 15.11 2.00
C LEU A 182 -9.27 14.50 2.03
N PRO A 183 -9.92 14.49 3.20
CA PRO A 183 -11.26 13.94 3.33
C PRO A 183 -12.28 14.78 2.55
N ASN A 184 -13.29 14.10 2.00
CA ASN A 184 -14.35 14.75 1.24
C ASN A 184 -15.37 15.40 2.20
N PHE A 185 -15.76 16.64 1.92
CA PHE A 185 -16.79 17.37 2.65
C PHE A 185 -18.06 16.54 2.91
N ARG A 186 -18.51 15.76 1.92
CA ARG A 186 -19.70 14.90 2.05
C ARG A 186 -19.55 13.78 3.08
N GLY A 187 -18.32 13.39 3.40
CA GLY A 187 -18.01 12.38 4.40
C GLY A 187 -17.92 12.94 5.83
N PHE A 188 -17.98 14.27 6.01
CA PHE A 188 -17.93 14.87 7.34
C PHE A 188 -19.22 14.61 8.14
N PRO A 189 -19.14 14.55 9.48
CA PRO A 189 -20.32 14.62 10.34
C PRO A 189 -21.15 15.87 10.05
N ALA A 190 -22.47 15.81 10.24
CA ALA A 190 -23.37 16.94 9.97
C ALA A 190 -23.00 18.22 10.73
N THR A 191 -22.48 18.08 11.96
CA THR A 191 -21.98 19.20 12.77
C THR A 191 -20.82 19.93 12.09
N ASP A 192 -19.91 19.17 11.49
CA ASP A 192 -18.72 19.69 10.81
C ASP A 192 -19.07 20.31 9.46
N GLN A 193 -19.98 19.68 8.72
CA GLN A 193 -20.51 20.25 7.48
C GLN A 193 -21.14 21.63 7.73
N LEU A 194 -21.97 21.75 8.77
CA LEU A 194 -22.58 23.01 9.16
C LEU A 194 -21.55 24.05 9.64
N ALA A 195 -20.52 23.64 10.36
CA ALA A 195 -19.45 24.54 10.80
C ALA A 195 -18.68 25.14 9.61
N VAL A 196 -18.37 24.32 8.60
CA VAL A 196 -17.75 24.79 7.35
C VAL A 196 -18.68 25.73 6.58
N ILE A 197 -19.97 25.40 6.44
CA ILE A 197 -20.95 26.22 5.71
C ILE A 197 -21.18 27.58 6.37
N ARG A 198 -21.28 27.61 7.70
CA ARG A 198 -21.53 28.85 8.45
C ARG A 198 -20.33 29.78 8.46
N GLY A 199 -19.16 29.27 8.10
CA GLY A 199 -17.89 29.89 8.43
C GLY A 199 -17.62 29.74 9.92
N LEU A 200 -16.42 29.32 10.27
CA LEU A 200 -15.96 29.51 11.63
C LEU A 200 -15.63 30.99 11.80
N PRO A 201 -16.05 31.63 12.92
CA PRO A 201 -15.51 32.95 13.25
C PRO A 201 -13.97 32.85 13.21
N GLU A 202 -13.29 33.91 12.73
CA GLU A 202 -11.82 34.05 12.82
C GLU A 202 -11.42 33.99 14.30
N GLN A 203 -11.39 32.79 14.85
CA GLN A 203 -10.83 32.50 16.14
C GLN A 203 -9.55 31.74 15.87
N GLU A 204 -8.56 32.48 15.36
CA GLU A 204 -7.22 32.28 15.86
C GLU A 204 -7.33 32.49 17.37
N SER A 205 -7.57 31.41 18.14
CA SER A 205 -7.31 31.52 19.57
C SER A 205 -5.88 32.05 19.68
N PRO A 206 -5.59 33.13 20.44
CA PRO A 206 -4.28 33.78 20.40
C PRO A 206 -3.09 32.84 20.67
N ASN A 207 -3.38 31.65 21.20
CA ASN A 207 -2.43 30.61 21.57
C ASN A 207 -2.41 29.39 20.63
N SER A 208 -3.24 29.31 19.57
CA SER A 208 -3.29 28.16 18.66
C SER A 208 -1.94 27.88 18.00
N GLY A 209 -1.26 28.92 17.50
CA GLY A 209 0.09 28.82 16.95
C GLY A 209 1.14 28.36 17.98
N ALA A 210 1.03 28.81 19.23
CA ALA A 210 1.92 28.37 20.30
C ALA A 210 1.73 26.89 20.63
N ARG A 211 0.48 26.42 20.70
CA ARG A 211 0.15 25.00 20.89
C ARG A 211 0.62 24.14 19.72
N LEU A 212 0.50 24.62 18.48
CA LEU A 212 1.02 23.92 17.30
C LEU A 212 2.53 23.70 17.43
N ARG A 213 3.28 24.76 17.73
CA ARG A 213 4.73 24.67 17.95
C ARG A 213 5.09 23.73 19.10
N GLN A 214 4.33 23.76 20.20
CA GLN A 214 4.53 22.85 21.32
C GLN A 214 4.31 21.39 20.90
N ARG A 215 3.26 21.09 20.14
CA ARG A 215 2.93 19.73 19.69
C ARG A 215 3.93 19.19 18.68
N ILE A 216 4.39 20.03 17.75
CA ILE A 216 5.50 19.69 16.85
C ILE A 216 6.76 19.38 17.66
N THR A 217 7.11 20.22 18.64
CA THR A 217 8.29 20.01 19.49
C THR A 217 8.19 18.70 20.27
N ALA A 218 7.02 18.39 20.84
CA ALA A 218 6.76 17.13 21.53
C ALA A 218 6.88 15.92 20.59
N ALA A 219 6.31 16.02 19.38
CA ALA A 219 6.40 14.96 18.37
C ALA A 219 7.86 14.71 17.92
N THR A 220 8.63 15.78 17.67
CA THR A 220 10.05 15.68 17.31
C THR A 220 10.88 15.06 18.45
N ALA A 221 10.60 15.41 19.70
CA ALA A 221 11.26 14.80 20.85
C ALA A 221 10.91 13.31 21.01
N ALA A 222 9.64 12.95 20.85
CA ALA A 222 9.16 11.58 20.93
C ALA A 222 9.72 10.70 19.79
N LEU A 223 9.89 11.26 18.60
CA LEU A 223 10.34 10.52 17.41
C LEU A 223 11.64 9.75 17.65
N ARG A 224 12.63 10.33 18.35
CA ARG A 224 13.90 9.63 18.62
C ARG A 224 13.69 8.37 19.45
N THR A 225 12.91 8.48 20.52
CA THR A 225 12.60 7.36 21.42
C THR A 225 11.76 6.30 20.73
N ILE A 226 10.75 6.72 19.96
CA ILE A 226 9.88 5.80 19.22
C ILE A 226 10.64 5.10 18.12
N ALA A 227 11.40 5.82 17.29
CA ALA A 227 12.23 5.20 16.27
C ALA A 227 13.17 4.15 16.89
N ALA A 228 13.80 4.41 18.04
CA ALA A 228 14.64 3.42 18.70
C ALA A 228 13.85 2.17 19.18
N SER A 229 12.63 2.36 19.69
CA SER A 229 11.80 1.28 20.26
C SER A 229 11.16 0.39 19.19
N ILE A 230 10.57 0.98 18.15
CA ILE A 230 9.74 0.25 17.17
C ILE A 230 10.37 0.08 15.79
N SER A 231 11.58 0.62 15.53
CA SER A 231 12.18 0.58 14.18
C SER A 231 12.30 -0.84 13.63
N ALA A 232 12.70 -1.83 14.45
CA ALA A 232 12.80 -3.22 14.00
C ALA A 232 11.43 -3.79 13.58
N GLN A 233 10.38 -3.52 14.35
CA GLN A 233 9.02 -3.97 14.05
C GLN A 233 8.45 -3.26 12.81
N VAL A 234 8.65 -1.95 12.69
CA VAL A 234 8.21 -1.17 11.52
C VAL A 234 8.98 -1.60 10.27
N GLY A 235 10.28 -1.87 10.38
CA GLY A 235 11.09 -2.39 9.27
C GLY A 235 10.59 -3.76 8.80
N ALA A 236 10.30 -4.66 9.73
CA ALA A 236 9.67 -5.94 9.45
C ALA A 236 8.29 -5.80 8.77
N TYR A 237 7.46 -4.88 9.27
CA TYR A 237 6.16 -4.57 8.68
C TYR A 237 6.29 -4.07 7.24
N VAL A 238 7.16 -3.09 7.00
CA VAL A 238 7.39 -2.55 5.66
C VAL A 238 7.91 -3.64 4.73
N HIS A 239 8.86 -4.46 5.16
CA HIS A 239 9.35 -5.60 4.38
C HIS A 239 8.23 -6.59 4.02
N ALA A 240 7.39 -6.95 5.01
CA ALA A 240 6.25 -7.83 4.80
C ALA A 240 5.19 -7.25 3.85
N LEU A 241 5.16 -5.93 3.65
CA LEU A 241 4.21 -5.25 2.77
C LEU A 241 4.54 -5.41 1.28
N PHE A 242 5.83 -5.54 0.90
CA PHE A 242 6.27 -5.59 -0.51
C PHE A 242 5.52 -6.64 -1.32
N PRO A 243 5.49 -7.94 -0.92
CA PRO A 243 4.84 -8.97 -1.72
C PRO A 243 3.33 -8.73 -1.93
N PHE A 244 2.64 -8.12 -0.95
CA PHE A 244 1.23 -7.81 -1.09
C PHE A 244 1.00 -6.70 -2.12
N LEU A 245 1.83 -5.67 -2.12
CA LEU A 245 1.77 -4.58 -3.10
C LEU A 245 2.16 -5.06 -4.50
N ASP A 246 3.13 -5.97 -4.61
CA ASP A 246 3.53 -6.59 -5.87
C ASP A 246 2.39 -7.43 -6.45
N LYS A 247 1.70 -8.22 -5.62
CA LYS A 247 0.53 -9.01 -6.02
C LYS A 247 -0.62 -8.15 -6.55
N MET A 248 -0.79 -6.94 -5.99
CA MET A 248 -1.77 -5.96 -6.47
C MET A 248 -1.32 -5.21 -7.73
N GLN A 249 -0.13 -5.51 -8.28
CA GLN A 249 0.49 -4.76 -9.39
C GLN A 249 0.70 -3.27 -9.05
N ARG A 250 1.03 -3.01 -7.78
CA ARG A 250 1.26 -1.68 -7.21
C ARG A 250 2.61 -1.64 -6.47
N PRO A 251 3.72 -2.06 -7.10
CA PRO A 251 5.01 -2.19 -6.42
C PRO A 251 5.51 -0.86 -5.88
N ILE A 252 6.35 -0.93 -4.84
CA ILE A 252 7.05 0.23 -4.29
C ILE A 252 8.56 0.03 -4.35
N SER A 253 9.30 1.14 -4.48
CA SER A 253 10.76 1.08 -4.49
C SER A 253 11.33 0.84 -3.08
N PRO A 254 12.57 0.34 -2.94
CA PRO A 254 13.26 0.29 -1.65
C PRO A 254 13.37 1.67 -0.97
N ARG A 255 13.52 2.74 -1.77
CA ARG A 255 13.51 4.13 -1.29
C ARG A 255 12.17 4.46 -0.63
N ARG A 256 11.07 4.09 -1.26
CA ARG A 256 9.72 4.25 -0.70
C ARG A 256 9.54 3.43 0.57
N GLY A 257 10.06 2.20 0.62
CA GLY A 257 10.10 1.40 1.84
C GLY A 257 10.77 2.14 3.01
N ARG A 258 11.94 2.75 2.77
CA ARG A 258 12.61 3.56 3.79
C ARG A 258 11.78 4.78 4.21
N MET A 259 11.17 5.47 3.26
CA MET A 259 10.28 6.61 3.56
C MET A 259 9.09 6.18 4.41
N LEU A 260 8.43 5.07 4.07
CA LEU A 260 7.31 4.52 4.83
C LEU A 260 7.71 4.21 6.27
N HIS A 261 8.88 3.61 6.49
CA HIS A 261 9.41 3.39 7.84
C HIS A 261 9.47 4.70 8.64
N ASP A 262 10.09 5.73 8.06
CA ASP A 262 10.28 7.01 8.76
C ASP A 262 8.94 7.73 8.99
N ILE A 263 8.01 7.68 8.02
CA ILE A 263 6.65 8.24 8.14
C ILE A 263 5.85 7.53 9.23
N ILE A 264 5.91 6.19 9.32
CA ILE A 264 5.21 5.41 10.35
C ILE A 264 5.71 5.80 11.74
N CYS A 265 7.03 5.81 11.95
CA CYS A 265 7.61 6.24 13.21
C CYS A 265 7.21 7.67 13.58
N ALA A 266 7.24 8.59 12.62
CA ALA A 266 6.83 9.98 12.82
C ALA A 266 5.34 10.13 13.15
N THR A 267 4.47 9.37 12.49
CA THR A 267 3.02 9.40 12.73
C THR A 267 2.67 8.87 14.11
N ILE A 268 3.29 7.76 14.53
CA ILE A 268 3.11 7.22 15.88
C ILE A 268 3.62 8.21 16.94
N ALA A 269 4.79 8.82 16.73
CA ALA A 269 5.33 9.83 17.65
C ALA A 269 4.44 11.08 17.76
N ALA A 270 3.88 11.55 16.64
CA ALA A 270 2.93 12.67 16.61
C ALA A 270 1.63 12.34 17.34
N ASP A 271 1.13 11.11 17.19
CA ASP A 271 -0.10 10.68 17.87
C ASP A 271 0.09 10.46 19.37
N MET A 272 1.26 9.97 19.80
CA MET A 272 1.60 9.86 21.22
C MET A 272 1.62 11.21 21.93
N ALA A 273 1.98 12.30 21.25
CA ALA A 273 1.86 13.66 21.78
C ALA A 273 0.40 14.12 22.02
N SER A 274 -0.58 13.29 21.63
CA SER A 274 -2.00 13.69 21.49
C SER A 274 -2.99 12.75 22.19
N GLY A 275 -2.51 11.65 22.77
CA GLY A 275 -3.33 10.64 23.44
C GLY A 275 -2.84 9.20 23.26
N GLY A 276 -2.04 8.93 22.21
CA GLY A 276 -1.41 7.62 22.00
C GLY A 276 -2.39 6.50 21.68
N ARG A 277 -2.96 6.53 20.47
CA ARG A 277 -3.74 5.42 19.90
C ARG A 277 -2.85 4.21 19.63
N ASP A 278 -3.53 3.10 19.39
CA ASP A 278 -2.91 1.84 19.02
C ASP A 278 -1.93 2.00 17.82
N PRO A 279 -0.66 1.54 17.96
CA PRO A 279 0.36 1.65 16.92
C PRO A 279 -0.02 1.01 15.58
N LYS A 280 -0.80 -0.08 15.60
CA LYS A 280 -1.27 -0.73 14.37
C LYS A 280 -2.19 0.20 13.58
N THR A 281 -3.13 0.84 14.26
CA THR A 281 -4.03 1.84 13.67
C THR A 281 -3.26 3.04 13.09
N MET A 282 -2.27 3.56 13.82
CA MET A 282 -1.43 4.68 13.34
C MET A 282 -0.53 4.27 12.16
N THR A 283 -0.07 3.02 12.14
CA THR A 283 0.67 2.48 11.00
C THR A 283 -0.19 2.41 9.75
N PHE A 284 -1.46 2.01 9.87
CA PHE A 284 -2.38 2.01 8.74
C PHE A 284 -2.67 3.42 8.21
N LEU A 285 -2.85 4.39 9.12
CA LEU A 285 -3.03 5.79 8.76
C LEU A 285 -1.79 6.34 8.02
N ALA A 286 -0.60 6.08 8.55
CA ALA A 286 0.68 6.44 7.93
C ALA A 286 0.86 5.78 6.56
N LEU A 287 0.51 4.51 6.41
CA LEU A 287 0.57 3.80 5.13
C LEU A 287 -0.36 4.44 4.09
N THR A 288 -1.62 4.70 4.47
CA THR A 288 -2.64 5.29 3.59
C THR A 288 -2.18 6.64 3.02
N HIS A 289 -1.43 7.41 3.80
CA HIS A 289 -0.90 8.73 3.42
C HIS A 289 0.59 8.75 3.10
N GLY A 290 1.23 7.58 3.02
CA GLY A 290 2.65 7.43 2.68
C GLY A 290 2.88 6.78 1.32
N LEU A 291 1.82 6.24 0.70
CA LEU A 291 1.88 5.64 -0.64
C LEU A 291 1.77 6.72 -1.73
N PRO A 292 2.64 6.70 -2.76
CA PRO A 292 2.65 7.71 -3.81
C PRO A 292 1.55 7.50 -4.86
N HIS A 293 0.92 6.32 -4.90
CA HIS A 293 -0.03 5.91 -5.94
C HIS A 293 -1.19 6.88 -6.22
N PRO A 294 -1.80 7.55 -5.22
CA PRO A 294 -2.83 8.55 -5.48
C PRO A 294 -2.33 9.75 -6.31
N ALA A 295 -1.05 10.11 -6.22
CA ALA A 295 -0.49 11.28 -6.92
C ALA A 295 -0.33 11.06 -8.44
N TYR A 296 -0.20 9.80 -8.87
CA TYR A 296 -0.07 9.43 -10.28
C TYR A 296 -1.28 8.62 -10.80
N GLY A 297 -2.42 8.69 -10.10
CA GLY A 297 -3.71 8.20 -10.60
C GLY A 297 -3.95 6.71 -10.49
N GLN A 298 -3.17 6.00 -9.66
CA GLN A 298 -3.32 4.57 -9.44
C GLN A 298 -3.60 4.21 -7.97
N PRO A 299 -4.53 4.90 -7.27
CA PRO A 299 -4.77 4.65 -5.85
C PRO A 299 -5.15 3.18 -5.59
N ILE A 300 -4.68 2.65 -4.47
CA ILE A 300 -5.01 1.28 -4.02
C ILE A 300 -6.39 1.31 -3.35
N PRO A 301 -7.32 0.40 -3.70
CA PRO A 301 -8.61 0.29 -3.02
C PRO A 301 -8.44 0.10 -1.50
N ALA A 302 -9.23 0.83 -0.71
CA ALA A 302 -9.06 0.87 0.75
C ALA A 302 -9.22 -0.52 1.42
N THR A 303 -10.08 -1.38 0.89
CA THR A 303 -10.31 -2.75 1.37
C THR A 303 -9.10 -3.65 1.12
N GLU A 304 -8.51 -3.57 -0.07
CA GLU A 304 -7.30 -4.32 -0.42
C GLU A 304 -6.09 -3.85 0.40
N LEU A 305 -5.94 -2.54 0.55
CA LEU A 305 -4.87 -1.96 1.37
C LEU A 305 -5.02 -2.36 2.85
N LEU A 306 -6.24 -2.36 3.39
CA LEU A 306 -6.51 -2.80 4.75
C LEU A 306 -6.18 -4.28 4.95
N ALA A 307 -6.55 -5.14 4.00
CA ALA A 307 -6.22 -6.57 4.05
C ALA A 307 -4.70 -6.79 4.05
N ALA A 308 -3.95 -6.10 3.18
CA ALA A 308 -2.50 -6.17 3.17
C ALA A 308 -1.86 -5.64 4.45
N HIS A 309 -2.36 -4.52 4.99
CA HIS A 309 -1.91 -4.00 6.28
C HIS A 309 -2.09 -5.01 7.41
N GLN A 310 -3.27 -5.64 7.50
CA GLN A 310 -3.55 -6.62 8.56
C GLN A 310 -2.62 -7.82 8.48
N GLN A 311 -2.37 -8.34 7.28
CA GLN A 311 -1.46 -9.46 7.07
C GLN A 311 0.00 -9.06 7.35
N ALA A 312 0.47 -7.95 6.78
CA ALA A 312 1.83 -7.45 7.01
C ALA A 312 2.09 -7.17 8.50
N TRP A 313 1.11 -6.63 9.23
CA TRP A 313 1.23 -6.40 10.67
C TRP A 313 1.33 -7.70 11.45
N LYS A 314 0.50 -8.70 11.13
CA LYS A 314 0.60 -10.04 11.73
C LYS A 314 1.99 -10.66 11.50
N LEU A 315 2.56 -10.50 10.31
CA LEU A 315 3.92 -10.98 9.98
C LEU A 315 5.03 -10.20 10.69
N ALA A 316 4.81 -8.92 10.96
CA ALA A 316 5.76 -8.08 11.69
C ALA A 316 5.86 -8.45 13.17
N GLU A 317 4.76 -8.93 13.77
CA GLU A 317 4.70 -9.41 15.16
C GLU A 317 5.40 -10.76 15.35
N ILE A 318 5.63 -11.50 14.26
CA ILE A 318 6.33 -12.77 14.28
C ILE A 318 7.84 -12.52 14.46
N PRO A 319 8.49 -13.11 15.49
CA PRO A 319 9.92 -12.97 15.73
C PRO A 319 10.77 -13.37 14.53
N ALA A 320 11.94 -12.73 14.34
CA ALA A 320 12.85 -13.03 13.23
C ALA A 320 13.29 -14.50 13.15
N THR A 321 13.35 -15.18 14.30
CA THR A 321 13.73 -16.60 14.44
C THR A 321 12.58 -17.56 14.19
N ASP A 322 11.35 -17.06 14.03
CA ASP A 322 10.17 -17.90 13.88
C ASP A 322 10.06 -18.40 12.42
N PRO A 323 9.92 -19.72 12.22
CA PRO A 323 9.88 -20.34 10.89
C PRO A 323 8.77 -19.79 10.00
N ARG A 324 7.69 -19.26 10.58
CA ARG A 324 6.57 -18.68 9.83
C ARG A 324 7.00 -17.58 8.88
N ARG A 325 8.07 -16.82 9.18
CA ARG A 325 8.54 -15.75 8.27
C ARG A 325 9.04 -16.28 6.93
N VAL A 326 9.75 -17.40 6.95
CA VAL A 326 10.27 -18.05 5.73
C VAL A 326 9.09 -18.53 4.89
N VAL A 327 8.11 -19.16 5.54
CA VAL A 327 6.88 -19.63 4.90
C VAL A 327 6.13 -18.48 4.22
N PHE A 328 5.85 -17.40 4.96
CA PHE A 328 5.07 -16.28 4.40
C PHE A 328 5.82 -15.44 3.36
N ALA A 329 7.15 -15.53 3.29
CA ALA A 329 7.95 -14.89 2.23
C ALA A 329 7.89 -15.67 0.91
N GLU A 330 7.60 -16.98 0.93
CA GLU A 330 7.47 -17.79 -0.28
C GLU A 330 6.21 -17.39 -1.05
N SER A 331 6.39 -17.01 -2.30
CA SER A 331 5.32 -16.58 -3.21
C SER A 331 4.49 -17.73 -3.77
N ASP A 332 5.11 -18.89 -4.02
CA ASP A 332 4.46 -20.06 -4.57
C ASP A 332 3.57 -20.73 -3.50
N PRO A 333 2.26 -20.86 -3.73
CA PRO A 333 1.33 -21.41 -2.74
C PRO A 333 1.64 -22.86 -2.34
N VAL A 334 2.13 -23.68 -3.26
CA VAL A 334 2.46 -25.09 -3.00
C VAL A 334 3.75 -25.17 -2.19
N LYS A 335 4.79 -24.44 -2.61
CA LYS A 335 6.06 -24.37 -1.86
C LYS A 335 5.87 -23.82 -0.46
N ARG A 336 4.93 -22.88 -0.28
CA ARG A 336 4.57 -22.36 1.03
C ARG A 336 4.03 -23.46 1.96
N VAL A 337 3.17 -24.35 1.45
CA VAL A 337 2.68 -25.50 2.22
C VAL A 337 3.81 -26.48 2.52
N VAL A 338 4.70 -26.74 1.56
CA VAL A 338 5.90 -27.57 1.76
C VAL A 338 6.77 -27.03 2.88
N LEU A 339 7.16 -25.75 2.81
CA LEU A 339 7.96 -25.08 3.83
C LEU A 339 7.28 -25.11 5.20
N ALA A 340 5.95 -24.96 5.25
CA ALA A 340 5.19 -25.07 6.50
C ALA A 340 5.30 -26.46 7.13
N LEU A 341 5.25 -27.50 6.30
CA LEU A 341 5.39 -28.89 6.74
C LEU A 341 6.82 -29.19 7.20
N GLU A 342 7.83 -28.80 6.42
CA GLU A 342 9.25 -28.99 6.75
C GLU A 342 9.66 -28.27 8.04
N LEU A 343 9.18 -27.04 8.22
CA LEU A 343 9.50 -26.23 9.38
C LEU A 343 8.61 -26.52 10.59
N GLY A 344 7.72 -27.51 10.49
CA GLY A 344 6.91 -27.96 11.62
C GLY A 344 5.92 -26.91 12.14
N LEU A 345 5.35 -26.08 11.26
CA LEU A 345 4.30 -25.13 11.65
C LEU A 345 3.10 -25.88 12.26
N ASN A 346 2.35 -25.22 13.15
CA ASN A 346 1.18 -25.83 13.77
C ASN A 346 0.07 -26.16 12.75
N ASP A 347 -0.85 -27.03 13.15
CA ASP A 347 -1.87 -27.55 12.24
C ASP A 347 -2.90 -26.50 11.80
N LEU A 348 -3.13 -25.46 12.60
CA LEU A 348 -4.02 -24.36 12.25
C LEU A 348 -3.43 -23.51 11.13
N ASP A 349 -2.17 -23.07 11.28
CA ASP A 349 -1.46 -22.30 10.28
C ASP A 349 -1.29 -23.13 8.98
N THR A 350 -0.90 -24.40 9.11
CA THR A 350 -0.79 -25.32 7.96
C THR A 350 -2.13 -25.48 7.24
N SER A 351 -3.24 -25.59 7.98
CA SER A 351 -4.58 -25.66 7.40
C SER A 351 -4.95 -24.42 6.61
N THR A 352 -4.66 -23.22 7.13
CA THR A 352 -4.91 -21.96 6.41
C THR A 352 -4.10 -21.88 5.13
N LEU A 353 -2.81 -22.27 5.18
CA LEU A 353 -1.94 -22.25 4.00
C LEU A 353 -2.41 -23.21 2.91
N ILE A 354 -2.91 -24.39 3.28
CA ILE A 354 -3.52 -25.35 2.36
C ILE A 354 -4.75 -24.73 1.68
N GLN A 355 -5.63 -24.09 2.44
CA GLN A 355 -6.85 -23.46 1.90
C GLN A 355 -6.51 -22.31 0.95
N ASP A 356 -5.55 -21.47 1.32
CA ASP A 356 -5.06 -20.37 0.48
C ASP A 356 -4.44 -20.90 -0.82
N ALA A 357 -3.65 -21.98 -0.73
CA ALA A 357 -3.08 -22.63 -1.91
C ALA A 357 -4.19 -23.16 -2.82
N TYR A 358 -5.15 -23.89 -2.26
CA TYR A 358 -6.30 -24.40 -3.00
C TYR A 358 -7.09 -23.30 -3.71
N ALA A 359 -7.35 -22.18 -3.03
CA ALA A 359 -8.06 -21.06 -3.63
C ALA A 359 -7.32 -20.49 -4.85
N GLY A 360 -5.99 -20.44 -4.81
CA GLY A 360 -5.14 -19.89 -5.88
C GLY A 360 -4.80 -20.85 -7.03
N LEU A 361 -4.86 -22.16 -6.82
CA LEU A 361 -4.48 -23.15 -7.84
C LEU A 361 -5.57 -23.35 -8.91
N SER A 362 -5.16 -23.68 -10.15
CA SER A 362 -6.08 -24.08 -11.21
C SER A 362 -6.67 -25.47 -10.92
N PRO A 363 -7.81 -25.86 -11.54
CA PRO A 363 -8.43 -27.15 -11.28
C PRO A 363 -7.49 -28.36 -11.46
N VAL A 364 -6.64 -28.34 -12.50
CA VAL A 364 -5.62 -29.38 -12.73
C VAL A 364 -4.63 -29.46 -11.58
N HIS A 365 -4.09 -28.31 -11.16
CA HIS A 365 -3.12 -28.25 -10.06
C HIS A 365 -3.74 -28.62 -8.71
N ARG A 366 -5.00 -28.27 -8.45
CA ARG A 366 -5.71 -28.63 -7.21
C ARG A 366 -5.78 -30.14 -7.04
N ILE A 367 -6.20 -30.88 -8.08
CA ILE A 367 -6.31 -32.34 -7.99
C ILE A 367 -4.92 -32.98 -7.87
N CYS A 368 -3.93 -32.55 -8.68
CA CYS A 368 -2.56 -33.08 -8.56
C CYS A 368 -1.96 -32.83 -7.16
N PHE A 369 -2.15 -31.62 -6.65
CA PHE A 369 -1.73 -31.24 -5.30
C PHE A 369 -2.45 -32.09 -4.23
N SER A 370 -3.76 -32.32 -4.37
CA SER A 370 -4.53 -33.17 -3.46
C SER A 370 -4.00 -34.59 -3.39
N VAL A 371 -3.71 -35.16 -4.56
CA VAL A 371 -3.34 -36.55 -4.75
C VAL A 371 -2.01 -36.81 -4.06
N GLN A 372 -1.08 -35.86 -4.13
CA GLN A 372 0.24 -36.02 -3.54
C GLN A 372 0.34 -35.50 -2.10
N LEU A 373 -0.39 -34.45 -1.73
CA LEU A 373 -0.37 -33.91 -0.37
C LEU A 373 -1.11 -34.79 0.63
N HIS A 374 -2.27 -35.35 0.25
CA HIS A 374 -3.10 -36.15 1.16
C HIS A 374 -2.33 -37.24 1.93
N PRO A 375 -1.56 -38.14 1.29
CA PRO A 375 -0.83 -39.19 2.02
C PRO A 375 0.20 -38.64 3.01
N LEU A 376 0.73 -37.42 2.77
CA LEU A 376 1.73 -36.79 3.63
C LEU A 376 1.13 -36.23 4.92
N VAL A 377 -0.11 -35.76 4.86
CA VAL A 377 -0.76 -35.05 5.98
C VAL A 377 -1.83 -35.89 6.69
N ALA A 378 -2.39 -36.90 6.03
CA ALA A 378 -3.59 -37.60 6.51
C ALA A 378 -3.39 -38.34 7.84
N THR A 379 -2.18 -38.85 8.08
CA THR A 379 -1.85 -39.60 9.31
C THR A 379 -0.92 -38.83 10.25
N SER A 380 -0.31 -37.74 9.79
CA SER A 380 0.74 -37.02 10.50
C SER A 380 0.27 -35.69 11.09
N ARG A 381 -0.89 -35.16 10.68
CA ARG A 381 -1.38 -33.82 11.05
C ARG A 381 -2.85 -33.83 11.49
N ASN A 382 -3.21 -32.97 12.44
CA ASN A 382 -4.60 -32.74 12.84
C ASN A 382 -5.13 -31.45 12.20
N LEU A 383 -5.24 -31.46 10.87
CA LEU A 383 -5.74 -30.31 10.11
C LEU A 383 -7.19 -29.96 10.49
N THR A 384 -7.58 -28.71 10.28
CA THR A 384 -8.98 -28.30 10.45
C THR A 384 -9.87 -29.07 9.49
N ALA A 385 -11.11 -29.34 9.89
CA ALA A 385 -12.06 -30.14 9.11
C ALA A 385 -12.19 -29.66 7.65
N ILE A 386 -12.29 -28.34 7.45
CA ILE A 386 -12.42 -27.74 6.12
C ILE A 386 -11.18 -28.02 5.26
N ALA A 387 -9.97 -27.83 5.80
CA ALA A 387 -8.73 -28.05 5.06
C ALA A 387 -8.55 -29.53 4.72
N PHE A 388 -8.83 -30.42 5.68
CA PHE A 388 -8.74 -31.86 5.48
C PHE A 388 -9.76 -32.36 4.44
N GLU A 389 -11.03 -31.97 4.59
CA GLU A 389 -12.11 -32.37 3.67
C GLU A 389 -11.84 -31.92 2.23
N THR A 390 -11.30 -30.71 2.05
CA THR A 390 -10.96 -30.16 0.73
C THR A 390 -9.95 -31.05 0.00
N ILE A 391 -8.91 -31.52 0.70
CA ILE A 391 -7.90 -32.41 0.12
C ILE A 391 -8.45 -33.83 -0.04
N ALA A 392 -9.08 -34.36 1.01
CA ALA A 392 -9.57 -35.73 1.05
C ALA A 392 -10.63 -35.99 -0.02
N LYS A 393 -11.51 -35.03 -0.30
CA LYS A 393 -12.54 -35.17 -1.33
C LYS A 393 -11.94 -35.36 -2.72
N ASP A 394 -10.99 -34.50 -3.11
CA ASP A 394 -10.34 -34.61 -4.42
C ASP A 394 -9.52 -35.91 -4.53
N ARG A 395 -8.80 -36.30 -3.47
CA ARG A 395 -8.06 -37.58 -3.42
C ARG A 395 -9.02 -38.76 -3.54
N MET A 396 -10.10 -38.78 -2.77
CA MET A 396 -11.09 -39.86 -2.77
C MET A 396 -11.73 -40.02 -4.15
N GLU A 397 -12.03 -38.92 -4.85
CA GLU A 397 -12.59 -39.01 -6.20
C GLU A 397 -11.64 -39.68 -7.20
N VAL A 398 -10.32 -39.48 -7.04
CA VAL A 398 -9.26 -40.10 -7.87
C VAL A 398 -9.00 -41.55 -7.46
N GLU A 399 -9.10 -41.89 -6.18
CA GLU A 399 -8.94 -43.28 -5.70
C GLU A 399 -10.19 -44.14 -5.89
N ASN A 400 -11.35 -43.54 -6.12
CA ASN A 400 -12.60 -44.27 -6.23
C ASN A 400 -12.66 -45.10 -7.53
N GLU A 401 -12.50 -46.41 -7.40
CA GLU A 401 -12.54 -47.42 -8.46
C GLU A 401 -13.98 -47.76 -8.94
N SER A 402 -14.90 -46.80 -8.91
CA SER A 402 -16.26 -47.02 -9.37
C SER A 402 -16.37 -46.99 -10.91
N GLU A 403 -17.22 -47.84 -11.47
CA GLU A 403 -17.58 -47.77 -12.89
C GLU A 403 -18.39 -46.50 -13.14
N ARG A 404 -17.94 -45.65 -14.06
CA ARG A 404 -18.57 -44.37 -14.41
C ARG A 404 -18.94 -44.34 -15.89
N THR A 405 -20.18 -43.95 -16.18
CA THR A 405 -20.69 -43.84 -17.55
C THR A 405 -20.92 -42.36 -17.89
N HIS A 406 -20.30 -41.88 -18.97
CA HIS A 406 -20.47 -40.51 -19.47
C HIS A 406 -20.91 -40.51 -20.93
N SER A 407 -22.01 -39.80 -21.22
CA SER A 407 -22.51 -39.60 -22.59
C SER A 407 -21.86 -38.36 -23.21
N VAL A 408 -21.19 -38.53 -24.35
CA VAL A 408 -20.53 -37.43 -25.06
C VAL A 408 -21.04 -37.35 -26.49
N THR A 409 -21.45 -36.16 -26.93
CA THR A 409 -21.93 -35.94 -28.30
C THR A 409 -20.79 -36.10 -29.31
N THR A 410 -20.97 -36.99 -30.29
CA THR A 410 -20.03 -37.22 -31.37
C THR A 410 -19.71 -35.92 -32.11
N GLY A 411 -18.42 -35.64 -32.33
CA GLY A 411 -17.94 -34.43 -33.03
C GLY A 411 -17.82 -33.18 -32.15
N SER A 412 -18.24 -33.23 -30.88
CA SER A 412 -18.01 -32.15 -29.93
C SER A 412 -16.53 -32.00 -29.55
N ARG A 413 -16.15 -30.82 -29.03
CA ARG A 413 -14.83 -30.59 -28.42
C ARG A 413 -14.51 -31.61 -27.33
N ARG A 414 -15.51 -31.98 -26.53
CA ARG A 414 -15.40 -33.00 -25.46
C ARG A 414 -15.14 -34.40 -26.01
N HIS A 415 -15.76 -34.76 -27.13
CA HIS A 415 -15.49 -36.03 -27.80
C HIS A 415 -14.06 -36.08 -28.36
N ALA A 416 -13.54 -34.95 -28.87
CA ALA A 416 -12.15 -34.86 -29.29
C ALA A 416 -11.18 -35.00 -28.10
N GLN A 417 -11.45 -34.30 -26.99
CA GLN A 417 -10.66 -34.43 -25.75
C GLN A 417 -10.67 -35.86 -25.21
N TRP A 418 -11.83 -36.52 -25.17
CA TRP A 418 -11.94 -37.93 -24.76
C TRP A 418 -11.11 -38.86 -25.65
N LYS A 419 -11.14 -38.68 -26.98
CA LYS A 419 -10.31 -39.48 -27.90
C LYS A 419 -8.83 -39.32 -27.59
N THR A 420 -8.37 -38.10 -27.34
CA THR A 420 -6.98 -37.83 -26.96
C THR A 420 -6.62 -38.53 -25.65
N ILE A 421 -7.46 -38.39 -24.62
CA ILE A 421 -7.25 -39.02 -23.31
C ILE A 421 -7.27 -40.55 -23.44
N ALA A 422 -8.26 -41.14 -24.11
CA ALA A 422 -8.38 -42.57 -24.29
C ALA A 422 -7.18 -43.19 -25.03
N ASN A 423 -6.71 -42.55 -26.11
CA ASN A 423 -5.50 -42.96 -26.81
C ASN A 423 -4.25 -42.84 -25.92
N TRP A 424 -4.17 -41.80 -25.10
CA TRP A 424 -3.07 -41.62 -24.16
C TRP A 424 -3.08 -42.68 -23.06
N ILE A 425 -4.26 -43.05 -22.53
CA ILE A 425 -4.42 -44.12 -21.54
C ILE A 425 -4.05 -45.48 -22.15
N SER A 426 -4.52 -45.79 -23.36
CA SER A 426 -4.30 -47.10 -24.00
C SER A 426 -2.83 -47.38 -24.31
N ASN A 427 -2.03 -46.33 -24.50
CA ASN A 427 -0.60 -46.43 -24.80
C ASN A 427 0.27 -46.50 -23.54
N ARG A 428 -0.34 -46.50 -22.34
CA ARG A 428 0.38 -46.52 -21.06
C ARG A 428 0.30 -47.87 -20.36
N LYS A 429 1.45 -48.32 -19.87
CA LYS A 429 1.55 -49.44 -18.94
C LYS A 429 1.29 -48.91 -17.52
N GLN A 430 0.19 -49.37 -16.91
CA GLN A 430 -0.18 -49.01 -15.54
C GLN A 430 0.47 -49.99 -14.56
N GLU A 431 1.80 -49.97 -14.48
CA GLU A 431 2.57 -50.92 -13.66
C GLU A 431 2.88 -50.36 -12.25
N THR A 432 2.70 -49.04 -12.04
CA THR A 432 2.96 -48.37 -10.76
C THR A 432 1.69 -47.72 -10.20
N ALA A 433 1.59 -47.64 -8.87
CA ALA A 433 0.49 -46.94 -8.20
C ALA A 433 0.38 -45.47 -8.65
N GLU A 434 1.52 -44.83 -8.91
CA GLU A 434 1.59 -43.47 -9.46
C GLU A 434 0.98 -43.37 -10.87
N ALA A 435 1.25 -44.35 -11.74
CA ALA A 435 0.66 -44.40 -13.08
C ALA A 435 -0.87 -44.59 -13.02
N HIS A 436 -1.39 -45.37 -12.06
CA HIS A 436 -2.83 -45.50 -11.83
C HIS A 436 -3.45 -44.18 -11.38
N LEU A 437 -2.85 -43.50 -10.39
CA LEU A 437 -3.35 -42.21 -9.90
C LEU A 437 -3.35 -41.13 -10.99
N LEU A 438 -2.32 -41.11 -11.84
CA LEU A 438 -2.23 -40.19 -12.96
C LEU A 438 -3.36 -40.41 -13.98
N VAL A 439 -3.66 -41.68 -14.31
CA VAL A 439 -4.78 -42.02 -15.22
C VAL A 439 -6.12 -41.66 -14.60
N ASN A 440 -6.35 -42.01 -13.32
CA ASN A 440 -7.58 -41.67 -12.63
C ASN A 440 -7.78 -40.16 -12.52
N THR A 441 -6.70 -39.40 -12.30
CA THR A 441 -6.74 -37.94 -12.31
C THR A 441 -7.21 -37.39 -13.66
N ALA A 442 -6.73 -37.96 -14.76
CA ALA A 442 -7.18 -37.56 -16.10
C ALA A 442 -8.69 -37.82 -16.30
N ILE A 443 -9.19 -38.95 -15.80
CA ILE A 443 -10.61 -39.29 -15.84
C ILE A 443 -11.43 -38.29 -15.02
N VAL A 444 -11.06 -38.05 -13.76
CA VAL A 444 -11.76 -37.09 -12.88
C VAL A 444 -11.78 -35.68 -13.48
N LEU A 445 -10.67 -35.23 -14.07
CA LEU A 445 -10.62 -33.92 -14.74
C LEU A 445 -11.56 -33.85 -15.94
N PHE A 446 -11.65 -34.93 -16.72
CA PHE A 446 -12.59 -35.02 -17.84
C PHE A 446 -14.05 -34.99 -17.39
N GLU A 447 -14.37 -35.64 -16.27
CA GLU A 447 -15.72 -35.63 -15.68
C GLU A 447 -16.11 -34.25 -15.17
N ARG A 448 -15.17 -33.56 -14.50
CA ARG A 448 -15.33 -32.17 -14.01
C ARG A 448 -15.36 -31.12 -15.13
N GLU A 449 -15.37 -31.54 -16.39
CA GLU A 449 -15.38 -30.66 -17.57
C GLU A 449 -14.18 -29.72 -17.64
N VAL A 450 -13.05 -30.13 -17.06
CA VAL A 450 -11.82 -29.33 -17.04
C VAL A 450 -11.07 -29.57 -18.36
N GLU A 451 -10.68 -28.50 -19.03
CA GLU A 451 -9.82 -28.59 -20.20
C GLU A 451 -8.36 -28.76 -19.81
N PHE A 452 -7.73 -29.80 -20.35
CA PHE A 452 -6.30 -30.07 -20.16
C PHE A 452 -5.76 -30.95 -21.30
N THR A 453 -4.44 -30.95 -21.47
CA THR A 453 -3.73 -31.91 -22.32
C THR A 453 -3.02 -32.96 -21.45
N PRO A 454 -2.88 -34.21 -21.91
CA PRO A 454 -2.16 -35.22 -21.15
C PRO A 454 -0.73 -34.81 -20.77
N GLU A 455 -0.03 -34.10 -21.65
CA GLU A 455 1.32 -33.59 -21.41
C GLU A 455 1.34 -32.55 -20.28
N GLN A 456 0.36 -31.65 -20.22
CA GLN A 456 0.21 -30.70 -19.11
C GLN A 456 -0.06 -31.41 -17.78
N LEU A 457 -0.90 -32.45 -17.79
CA LEU A 457 -1.21 -33.21 -16.58
C LEU A 457 0.02 -33.96 -16.07
N GLU A 458 0.76 -34.64 -16.95
CA GLU A 458 2.01 -35.30 -16.59
C GLU A 458 3.04 -34.34 -16.02
N GLN A 459 3.18 -33.18 -16.65
CA GLN A 459 4.11 -32.16 -16.17
C GLN A 459 3.71 -31.66 -14.79
N CYS A 460 2.41 -31.37 -14.58
CA CYS A 460 1.87 -30.98 -13.29
C CYS A 460 2.14 -32.04 -12.21
N PHE A 461 1.94 -33.33 -12.52
CA PHE A 461 2.19 -34.43 -11.59
C PHE A 461 3.68 -34.53 -11.21
N ARG A 462 4.59 -34.42 -12.19
CA ARG A 462 6.04 -34.42 -11.95
C ARG A 462 6.50 -33.22 -11.13
N ASP A 463 5.98 -32.03 -11.44
CA ASP A 463 6.34 -30.79 -10.75
C ASP A 463 5.87 -30.82 -9.29
N MET A 464 4.64 -31.29 -9.05
CA MET A 464 4.12 -31.48 -7.69
C MET A 464 4.97 -32.49 -6.92
N SER A 465 5.36 -33.62 -7.54
CA SER A 465 6.12 -34.68 -6.85
C SER A 465 7.50 -34.17 -6.47
N THR A 466 8.14 -33.45 -7.39
CA THR A 466 9.44 -32.81 -7.15
C THR A 466 9.34 -31.76 -6.04
N THR A 467 8.25 -31.00 -6.00
CA THR A 467 8.04 -29.93 -5.00
C THR A 467 7.75 -30.49 -3.60
N LEU A 468 7.01 -31.61 -3.51
CA LEU A 468 6.63 -32.25 -2.24
C LEU A 468 7.65 -33.28 -1.73
N ALA A 469 8.56 -33.76 -2.57
CA ALA A 469 9.62 -34.72 -2.22
C ALA A 469 10.43 -34.39 -0.95
N PRO A 470 10.70 -33.13 -0.59
CA PRO A 470 11.39 -32.82 0.66
C PRO A 470 10.60 -33.23 1.92
N VAL A 471 9.27 -33.13 1.88
CA VAL A 471 8.39 -33.51 3.01
C VAL A 471 8.40 -35.04 3.23
N GLU A 472 8.42 -35.82 2.14
CA GLU A 472 8.48 -37.30 2.19
C GLU A 472 9.71 -37.85 2.92
N ARG A 473 10.78 -37.06 3.03
CA ARG A 473 12.06 -37.47 3.63
C ARG A 473 12.22 -37.05 5.09
N THR A 474 11.23 -36.35 5.64
CA THR A 474 11.25 -35.90 7.02
C THR A 474 10.59 -36.98 7.89
N PRO A 475 11.32 -37.60 8.85
CA PRO A 475 10.82 -38.75 9.61
C PRO A 475 9.66 -38.41 10.56
#